data_AF-A0A1S6EZ60-F1
#
_entry.id   AF-A0A1S6EZ60-F1
#
_cell.length_a   1.000
_cell.length_b   1.000
_cell.length_c   1.000
_cell.angle_alpha   90.00
_cell.angle_beta   90.00
_cell.angle_gamma   90.00
#
_symmetry.space_group_name_H-M   'P 1'
#
loop_
_entity.id
_entity.type
_entity.pdbx_description
1 polymer ?
#
loop_
_entity_poly.entity_id
_entity_poly.type
_entity_poly.pdbx_seq_one_letter_code
_entity_poly.pdbx_strand_id
1 'polypeptide(L)'
;MIGAHDYEKSEGFYRKLCHHLVNARRGGVVPFHAIRDDGVMTIRMDRYADADAFLVDQRRRAARFKRNLMASQPFHLEVWCEASGMIHQLASVAHQYSVAVFSSSGFDSLTAKKAIADRICDIGKPAVILHLGDYDPSGESIFRSVAEDVEAFVRKDRPNYLVRAEFQRVALTEDQVIRYRLPTALAKATDSRAKAWTGETCQLEALTPAQIADILETAINDHLDEEQLIRDQVAEELEREDLTRLLIGVAQ
;
A
#
# COMPACT_ATOMS: atom_id res chain seq x y z
N MET A 1 -9.82 -15.54 2.87
CA MET A 1 -10.63 -16.24 3.88
C MET A 1 -11.11 -17.61 3.34
N ILE A 2 -10.16 -18.52 3.06
CA ILE A 2 -10.39 -19.95 2.76
C ILE A 2 -9.33 -20.75 3.56
N GLY A 3 -8.09 -20.26 3.59
CA GLY A 3 -7.01 -20.82 4.42
C GLY A 3 -7.20 -20.69 5.94
N ALA A 4 -8.10 -19.83 6.43
CA ALA A 4 -8.36 -19.66 7.86
C ALA A 4 -9.32 -20.71 8.46
N HIS A 5 -10.05 -21.44 7.61
CA HIS A 5 -11.15 -22.32 8.03
C HIS A 5 -11.07 -23.73 7.41
N ASP A 6 -9.89 -24.13 6.93
CA ASP A 6 -9.59 -25.47 6.40
C ASP A 6 -10.61 -25.99 5.36
N TYR A 7 -11.12 -25.09 4.51
CA TYR A 7 -12.07 -25.46 3.46
C TYR A 7 -11.38 -26.18 2.29
N GLU A 8 -12.14 -27.07 1.64
CA GLU A 8 -11.68 -27.86 0.50
C GLU A 8 -11.24 -26.96 -0.66
N LYS A 9 -9.98 -27.09 -1.10
CA LYS A 9 -9.39 -26.32 -2.21
C LYS A 9 -9.68 -26.97 -3.58
N SER A 10 -10.93 -27.41 -3.81
CA SER A 10 -11.32 -28.00 -5.10
C SER A 10 -12.03 -26.98 -6.00
N GLU A 11 -11.86 -27.12 -7.32
CA GLU A 11 -12.58 -26.28 -8.30
C GLU A 11 -14.11 -26.38 -8.12
N GLY A 12 -14.60 -27.55 -7.70
CA GLY A 12 -16.02 -27.78 -7.43
C GLY A 12 -16.54 -26.94 -6.26
N PHE A 13 -15.77 -26.85 -5.18
CA PHE A 13 -16.09 -25.99 -4.03
C PHE A 13 -16.03 -24.51 -4.42
N TYR A 14 -14.97 -24.10 -5.13
CA TYR A 14 -14.82 -22.72 -5.63
C TYR A 14 -16.02 -22.29 -6.48
N ARG A 15 -16.45 -23.11 -7.44
CA ARG A 15 -17.61 -22.81 -8.30
C ARG A 15 -18.91 -22.68 -7.51
N LYS A 16 -19.14 -23.53 -6.50
CA LYS A 16 -20.31 -23.43 -5.61
C LYS A 16 -20.26 -22.14 -4.80
N LEU A 17 -19.10 -21.79 -4.24
CA LEU A 17 -18.91 -20.55 -3.49
C LEU A 17 -19.22 -19.33 -4.36
N CYS A 18 -18.66 -19.25 -5.57
CA CYS A 18 -18.96 -18.18 -6.52
C CYS A 18 -20.46 -18.09 -6.83
N HIS A 19 -21.13 -19.23 -7.09
CA HIS A 19 -22.56 -19.26 -7.37
C HIS A 19 -23.40 -18.73 -6.18
N HIS A 20 -23.10 -19.15 -4.96
CA HIS A 20 -23.80 -18.66 -3.77
C HIS A 20 -23.55 -17.17 -3.54
N LEU A 21 -22.33 -16.68 -3.73
CA LEU A 21 -22.00 -15.26 -3.61
C LEU A 21 -22.74 -14.40 -4.64
N VAL A 22 -22.83 -14.85 -5.89
CA VAL A 22 -23.60 -14.14 -6.93
C VAL A 22 -25.08 -14.03 -6.54
N ASN A 23 -25.68 -15.11 -6.05
CA ASN A 23 -27.08 -15.11 -5.63
C ASN A 23 -27.30 -14.26 -4.38
N ALA A 24 -26.38 -14.30 -3.41
CA ALA A 24 -26.45 -13.46 -2.21
C ALA A 24 -26.33 -11.97 -2.55
N ARG A 25 -25.50 -11.60 -3.54
CA ARG A 25 -25.41 -10.21 -4.04
C ARG A 25 -26.67 -9.79 -4.78
N ARG A 26 -27.18 -10.64 -5.69
CA ARG A 26 -28.45 -10.38 -6.40
C ARG A 26 -29.63 -10.25 -5.45
N GLY A 27 -29.65 -11.02 -4.37
CA GLY A 27 -30.65 -10.95 -3.30
C GLY A 27 -30.43 -9.83 -2.29
N GLY A 28 -29.38 -9.00 -2.42
CA GLY A 28 -29.08 -7.89 -1.51
C GLY A 28 -28.52 -8.29 -0.14
N VAL A 29 -28.32 -9.58 0.12
CA VAL A 29 -27.74 -10.10 1.38
C VAL A 29 -26.27 -9.69 1.52
N VAL A 30 -25.54 -9.70 0.40
CA VAL A 30 -24.19 -9.14 0.32
C VAL A 30 -24.27 -7.85 -0.49
N PRO A 31 -23.99 -6.68 0.10
CA PRO A 31 -23.99 -5.43 -0.65
C PRO A 31 -23.04 -5.47 -1.83
N PHE A 32 -23.40 -4.85 -2.95
CA PHE A 32 -22.54 -4.87 -4.14
C PHE A 32 -21.16 -4.26 -3.89
N HIS A 33 -21.07 -3.27 -2.99
CA HIS A 33 -19.82 -2.63 -2.60
C HIS A 33 -18.94 -3.48 -1.65
N ALA A 34 -19.46 -4.58 -1.11
CA ALA A 34 -18.70 -5.45 -0.19
C ALA A 34 -17.67 -6.32 -0.91
N ILE A 35 -17.78 -6.50 -2.22
CA ILE A 35 -16.81 -7.22 -3.05
C ILE A 35 -16.36 -6.30 -4.17
N ARG A 36 -15.05 -6.08 -4.24
CA ARG A 36 -14.44 -5.28 -5.29
C ARG A 36 -14.45 -6.03 -6.62
N ASP A 37 -14.85 -5.33 -7.68
CA ASP A 37 -14.88 -5.84 -9.05
C ASP A 37 -14.10 -4.88 -9.95
N ASP A 38 -12.83 -5.22 -10.19
CA ASP A 38 -11.89 -4.42 -10.99
C ASP A 38 -11.95 -4.76 -12.50
N GLY A 39 -12.88 -5.62 -12.92
CA GLY A 39 -12.98 -6.05 -14.33
C GLY A 39 -13.50 -4.98 -15.29
N VAL A 40 -14.09 -3.90 -14.78
CA VAL A 40 -14.65 -2.80 -15.58
C VAL A 40 -13.79 -1.55 -15.43
N MET A 41 -12.96 -1.30 -16.44
CA MET A 41 -12.21 -0.05 -16.52
C MET A 41 -13.15 1.09 -16.94
N THR A 42 -13.52 1.94 -15.99
CA THR A 42 -14.26 3.18 -16.28
C THR A 42 -13.26 4.33 -16.40
N ILE A 43 -13.06 4.83 -17.61
CA ILE A 43 -12.31 6.08 -17.81
C ILE A 43 -13.26 7.23 -17.46
N ARG A 44 -12.95 7.97 -16.40
CA ARG A 44 -13.78 9.10 -15.96
C ARG A 44 -13.76 10.20 -17.03
N MET A 45 -14.94 10.67 -17.43
CA MET A 45 -15.08 11.84 -18.30
C MET A 45 -15.42 13.05 -17.43
N ASP A 46 -14.47 13.99 -17.29
CA ASP A 46 -14.67 15.23 -16.53
C ASP A 46 -15.46 16.26 -17.32
N ARG A 47 -16.73 15.92 -17.62
CA ARG A 47 -17.68 16.76 -18.33
C ARG A 47 -19.00 16.75 -17.57
N TYR A 48 -19.56 17.94 -17.40
CA TYR A 48 -20.80 18.16 -16.67
C TYR A 48 -21.88 18.62 -17.65
N ALA A 49 -23.13 18.27 -17.36
CA ALA A 49 -24.26 18.71 -18.18
C ALA A 49 -24.39 20.24 -18.17
N ASP A 50 -24.16 20.84 -17.00
CA ASP A 50 -24.25 22.27 -16.72
C ASP A 50 -23.44 22.63 -15.46
N ALA A 51 -23.53 23.89 -15.04
CA ALA A 51 -22.86 24.41 -13.85
C ALA A 51 -23.39 23.77 -12.55
N ASP A 52 -24.67 23.44 -12.47
CA ASP A 52 -25.27 22.84 -11.28
C ASP A 52 -24.76 21.42 -11.07
N ALA A 53 -24.65 20.62 -12.14
CA ALA A 53 -24.06 19.29 -12.10
C ALA A 53 -22.59 19.33 -11.63
N PHE A 54 -21.84 20.36 -12.04
CA PHE A 54 -20.49 20.61 -11.53
C PHE A 54 -20.49 20.91 -10.03
N LEU A 55 -21.35 21.82 -9.57
CA LEU A 55 -21.45 22.18 -8.14
C LEU A 55 -21.87 20.99 -7.27
N VAL A 56 -22.78 20.12 -7.73
CA VAL A 56 -23.18 18.90 -7.02
C VAL A 56 -21.99 17.95 -6.85
N ASP A 57 -21.17 17.76 -7.88
CA ASP A 57 -19.96 16.95 -7.78
C ASP A 57 -18.93 17.60 -6.84
N GLN A 58 -18.73 18.91 -6.92
CA GLN A 58 -17.82 19.61 -6.00
C GLN A 58 -18.28 19.48 -4.54
N ARG A 59 -19.57 19.62 -4.24
CA ARG A 59 -20.12 19.40 -2.88
C ARG A 59 -19.84 17.97 -2.40
N ARG A 60 -20.02 16.98 -3.27
CA ARG A 60 -19.73 15.56 -2.94
C ARG A 60 -18.25 15.34 -2.67
N ARG A 61 -17.36 15.99 -3.44
CA ARG A 61 -15.91 15.91 -3.25
C ARG A 61 -15.49 16.61 -1.97
N ALA A 62 -16.02 17.79 -1.67
CA ALA A 62 -15.77 18.52 -0.44
C ALA A 62 -16.19 17.72 0.81
N ALA A 63 -17.37 17.09 0.78
CA ALA A 63 -17.82 16.21 1.86
C ALA A 63 -16.92 14.97 2.09
N ARG A 64 -16.04 14.66 1.13
CA ARG A 64 -15.07 13.55 1.20
C ARG A 64 -13.63 14.05 1.22
N PHE A 65 -13.41 15.34 1.43
CA PHE A 65 -12.08 15.92 1.47
C PHE A 65 -11.25 15.23 2.56
N LYS A 66 -10.04 14.83 2.18
CA LYS A 66 -9.02 14.25 3.03
C LYS A 66 -7.74 15.04 2.86
N ARG A 67 -7.16 15.44 3.98
CA ARG A 67 -5.88 16.13 4.01
C ARG A 67 -4.77 15.11 3.76
N ASN A 68 -3.70 15.52 3.09
CA ASN A 68 -2.49 14.69 3.04
C ASN A 68 -1.80 14.73 4.41
N LEU A 69 -2.06 13.71 5.24
CA LEU A 69 -1.52 13.60 6.59
C LEU A 69 0.00 13.45 6.62
N MET A 70 0.60 13.01 5.51
CA MET A 70 2.05 12.90 5.39
C MET A 70 2.70 14.24 5.08
N ALA A 71 1.97 15.28 4.66
CA ALA A 71 2.58 16.54 4.24
C ALA A 71 3.37 17.24 5.36
N SER A 72 2.81 17.26 6.58
CA SER A 72 3.41 17.92 7.74
C SER A 72 4.35 17.01 8.56
N GLN A 73 4.46 15.73 8.20
CA GLN A 73 5.27 14.75 8.91
C GLN A 73 6.77 14.93 8.62
N PRO A 74 7.66 14.62 9.59
CA PRO A 74 9.10 14.80 9.44
C PRO A 74 9.72 13.90 8.36
N PHE A 75 9.10 12.74 8.11
CA PHE A 75 9.53 11.78 7.10
C PHE A 75 8.53 11.70 5.94
N HIS A 76 9.01 11.27 4.77
CA HIS A 76 8.17 10.75 3.70
C HIS A 76 8.13 9.22 3.80
N LEU A 77 6.95 8.63 3.79
CA LEU A 77 6.81 7.17 3.86
C LEU A 77 6.30 6.61 2.53
N GLU A 78 6.89 5.50 2.11
CA GLU A 78 6.39 4.68 1.02
C GLU A 78 6.33 3.21 1.43
N VAL A 79 5.30 2.49 0.96
CA VAL A 79 5.17 1.06 1.19
C VAL A 79 5.39 0.34 -0.12
N TRP A 80 6.34 -0.57 -0.17
CA TRP A 80 6.68 -1.35 -1.36
C TRP A 80 6.36 -2.81 -1.12
N CYS A 81 5.70 -3.45 -2.08
CA CYS A 81 5.29 -4.85 -1.99
C CYS A 81 5.66 -5.63 -3.24
N GLU A 82 6.34 -6.77 -3.07
CA GLU A 82 6.68 -7.68 -4.18
C GLU A 82 5.43 -8.39 -4.73
N ALA A 83 4.55 -8.83 -3.83
CA ALA A 83 3.32 -9.51 -4.17
C ALA A 83 2.25 -8.52 -4.66
N SER A 84 2.18 -8.30 -5.98
CA SER A 84 1.24 -7.36 -6.60
C SER A 84 -0.23 -7.63 -6.23
N GLY A 85 -0.59 -8.89 -5.95
CA GLY A 85 -1.93 -9.28 -5.49
C GLY A 85 -2.32 -8.68 -4.14
N MET A 86 -1.35 -8.24 -3.34
CA MET A 86 -1.57 -7.71 -1.99
C MET A 86 -1.66 -6.18 -1.93
N ILE A 87 -1.39 -5.47 -3.03
CA ILE A 87 -1.33 -4.00 -3.07
C ILE A 87 -2.57 -3.34 -2.50
N HIS A 88 -3.76 -3.86 -2.83
CA HIS A 88 -5.01 -3.29 -2.36
C HIS A 88 -5.26 -3.51 -0.88
N GLN A 89 -4.83 -4.64 -0.35
CA GLN A 89 -4.90 -4.91 1.08
C GLN A 89 -4.00 -3.95 1.84
N LEU A 90 -2.75 -3.79 1.41
CA LEU A 90 -1.79 -2.85 2.01
C LEU A 90 -2.28 -1.40 1.90
N ALA A 91 -2.83 -1.01 0.75
CA ALA A 91 -3.39 0.32 0.53
C ALA A 91 -4.52 0.63 1.51
N SER A 92 -5.35 -0.36 1.87
CA SER A 92 -6.43 -0.15 2.84
C SER A 92 -5.94 0.24 4.24
N VAL A 93 -4.70 -0.11 4.58
CA VAL A 93 -4.03 0.28 5.83
C VAL A 93 -3.27 1.59 5.62
N ALA A 94 -2.35 1.62 4.65
CA ALA A 94 -1.44 2.74 4.43
C ALA A 94 -2.14 4.06 4.04
N HIS A 95 -3.21 4.00 3.24
CA HIS A 95 -3.90 5.22 2.79
C HIS A 95 -4.60 5.97 3.92
N GLN A 96 -4.89 5.32 5.05
CA GLN A 96 -5.42 5.98 6.24
C GLN A 96 -4.45 7.05 6.78
N TYR A 97 -3.15 6.86 6.53
CA TYR A 97 -2.06 7.75 6.92
C TYR A 97 -1.51 8.57 5.75
N SER A 98 -2.20 8.58 4.60
CA SER A 98 -1.72 9.18 3.33
C SER A 98 -0.38 8.62 2.82
N VAL A 99 -0.07 7.37 3.16
CA VAL A 99 1.14 6.66 2.71
C VAL A 99 0.85 5.93 1.40
N ALA A 100 1.65 6.17 0.37
CA ALA A 100 1.48 5.53 -0.93
C ALA A 100 2.01 4.08 -0.94
N VAL A 101 1.31 3.19 -1.67
CA VAL A 101 1.70 1.78 -1.84
C VAL A 101 2.07 1.50 -3.29
N PHE A 102 3.23 0.87 -3.48
CA PHE A 102 3.79 0.52 -4.79
C PHE A 102 4.05 -0.98 -4.92
N SER A 103 3.89 -1.48 -6.14
CA SER A 103 4.34 -2.83 -6.51
C SER A 103 5.81 -2.77 -6.89
N SER A 104 6.67 -3.52 -6.20
CA SER A 104 8.10 -3.54 -6.48
C SER A 104 8.48 -4.37 -7.70
N SER A 105 7.56 -5.20 -8.22
CA SER A 105 7.71 -6.06 -9.41
C SER A 105 7.98 -5.35 -10.75
N GLY A 106 8.31 -4.05 -10.73
CA GLY A 106 8.72 -3.26 -11.90
C GLY A 106 9.94 -2.35 -11.66
N PHE A 107 10.60 -2.46 -10.51
CA PHE A 107 11.72 -1.58 -10.12
C PHE A 107 13.10 -2.07 -10.62
N ASP A 108 13.13 -3.08 -11.48
CA ASP A 108 14.36 -3.65 -12.02
C ASP A 108 15.09 -2.73 -13.01
N SER A 109 14.37 -1.78 -13.63
CA SER A 109 14.98 -0.86 -14.60
C SER A 109 15.69 0.32 -13.92
N LEU A 110 16.84 0.72 -14.46
CA LEU A 110 17.58 1.90 -13.99
C LEU A 110 16.72 3.18 -14.04
N THR A 111 15.88 3.30 -15.07
CA THR A 111 14.92 4.42 -15.21
C THR A 111 13.91 4.45 -14.07
N ALA A 112 13.38 3.30 -13.65
CA ALA A 112 12.47 3.23 -12.51
C ALA A 112 13.18 3.64 -11.21
N LYS A 113 14.38 3.12 -10.96
CA LYS A 113 15.21 3.49 -9.79
C LYS A 113 15.51 4.99 -9.75
N LYS A 114 15.85 5.58 -10.89
CA LYS A 114 16.08 7.02 -11.01
C LYS A 114 14.80 7.84 -10.74
N ALA A 115 13.66 7.43 -11.30
CA ALA A 115 12.38 8.11 -11.04
C ALA A 115 11.96 8.06 -9.57
N ILE A 116 12.30 6.98 -8.85
CA ILE A 116 12.10 6.90 -7.40
C ILE A 116 12.98 7.92 -6.67
N ALA A 117 14.27 7.96 -7.01
CA ALA A 117 15.20 8.90 -6.39
C ALA A 117 14.82 10.36 -6.66
N ASP A 118 14.41 10.69 -7.89
CA ASP A 118 13.96 12.03 -8.27
C ASP A 118 12.73 12.44 -7.46
N ARG A 119 11.74 11.55 -7.33
CA ARG A 119 10.56 11.80 -6.48
C ARG A 119 10.96 12.07 -5.02
N ILE A 120 11.86 11.28 -4.45
CA ILE A 120 12.34 11.50 -3.07
C ILE A 120 13.04 12.85 -2.95
N CYS A 121 13.85 13.23 -3.93
CA CYS A 121 14.53 14.53 -3.95
C CYS A 121 13.55 15.71 -4.07
N ASP A 122 12.53 15.58 -4.91
CA ASP A 122 11.49 16.60 -5.13
C ASP A 122 10.64 16.84 -3.88
N ILE A 123 10.34 15.78 -3.11
CA ILE A 123 9.60 15.92 -1.84
C ILE A 123 10.44 16.69 -0.80
N GLY A 124 11.78 16.57 -0.88
CA GLY A 124 12.69 17.45 -0.12
C GLY A 124 12.82 17.13 1.38
N LYS A 125 12.33 15.98 1.83
CA LYS A 125 12.48 15.49 3.23
C LYS A 125 13.05 14.06 3.26
N PRO A 126 13.58 13.60 4.42
CA PRO A 126 14.07 12.23 4.54
C PRO A 126 12.95 11.23 4.25
N ALA A 127 13.22 10.22 3.42
CA ALA A 127 12.26 9.20 3.05
C ALA A 127 12.60 7.85 3.71
N VAL A 128 11.58 7.14 4.18
CA VAL A 128 11.66 5.75 4.65
C VAL A 128 10.76 4.88 3.78
N ILE A 129 11.36 3.85 3.20
CA ILE A 129 10.71 2.89 2.32
C ILE A 129 10.50 1.61 3.12
N LEU A 130 9.24 1.30 3.42
CA LEU A 130 8.83 0.08 4.13
C LEU A 130 8.58 -1.02 3.10
N HIS A 131 9.41 -2.06 3.12
CA HIS A 131 9.37 -3.16 2.17
C HIS A 131 8.72 -4.41 2.74
N LEU A 132 7.75 -4.94 2.01
CA LEU A 132 7.09 -6.22 2.22
C LEU A 132 7.41 -7.16 1.06
N GLY A 133 8.20 -8.19 1.33
CA GLY A 133 8.62 -9.16 0.33
C GLY A 133 8.71 -10.58 0.88
N ASP A 134 8.87 -11.53 -0.03
CA ASP A 134 8.98 -12.95 0.31
C ASP A 134 10.30 -13.23 1.03
N TYR A 135 10.26 -14.09 2.04
CA TYR A 135 11.48 -14.55 2.72
C TYR A 135 12.19 -15.57 1.84
N ASP A 136 12.93 -15.08 0.84
CA ASP A 136 13.79 -15.86 -0.03
C ASP A 136 15.04 -15.07 -0.50
N PRO A 137 16.09 -15.76 -0.99
CA PRO A 137 17.33 -15.11 -1.42
C PRO A 137 17.17 -14.13 -2.58
N SER A 138 16.17 -14.37 -3.45
CA SER A 138 15.92 -13.53 -4.62
C SER A 138 15.33 -12.19 -4.23
N GLY A 139 14.29 -12.17 -3.40
CA GLY A 139 13.63 -10.94 -2.95
C GLY A 139 14.59 -10.06 -2.15
N GLU A 140 15.38 -10.64 -1.24
CA GLU A 140 16.38 -9.88 -0.49
C GLU A 140 17.47 -9.27 -1.38
N SER A 141 18.00 -10.05 -2.33
CA SER A 141 19.04 -9.55 -3.25
C SER A 141 18.51 -8.45 -4.18
N ILE A 142 17.28 -8.58 -4.69
CA ILE A 142 16.65 -7.58 -5.57
C ILE A 142 16.39 -6.30 -4.80
N PHE A 143 15.77 -6.41 -3.61
CA PHE A 143 15.51 -5.28 -2.73
C PHE A 143 16.80 -4.49 -2.43
N ARG A 144 17.87 -5.19 -2.07
CA ARG A 144 19.16 -4.57 -1.75
C ARG A 144 19.76 -3.85 -2.95
N SER A 145 19.71 -4.44 -4.15
CA SER A 145 20.20 -3.77 -5.37
C SER A 145 19.41 -2.51 -5.70
N VAL A 146 18.08 -2.54 -5.53
CA VAL A 146 17.24 -1.35 -5.73
C VAL A 146 17.56 -0.28 -4.69
N ALA A 147 17.69 -0.65 -3.42
CA ALA A 147 18.03 0.25 -2.33
C ALA A 147 19.38 0.94 -2.56
N GLU A 148 20.43 0.18 -2.86
CA GLU A 148 21.79 0.71 -3.10
C GLU A 148 21.81 1.75 -4.24
N ASP A 149 21.14 1.46 -5.35
CA ASP A 149 21.06 2.37 -6.50
C ASP A 149 20.24 3.63 -6.19
N VAL A 150 19.06 3.48 -5.57
CA VAL A 150 18.21 4.62 -5.21
C VAL A 150 18.91 5.52 -4.19
N GLU A 151 19.54 4.95 -3.17
CA GLU A 151 20.34 5.72 -2.21
C GLU A 151 21.49 6.45 -2.89
N ALA A 152 22.16 5.82 -3.86
CA ALA A 152 23.24 6.47 -4.61
C ALA A 152 22.74 7.65 -5.45
N PHE A 153 21.60 7.50 -6.13
CA PHE A 153 20.97 8.60 -6.86
C PHE A 153 20.52 9.72 -5.93
N VAL A 154 19.81 9.40 -4.84
CA VAL A 154 19.39 10.41 -3.85
C VAL A 154 20.59 11.14 -3.27
N ARG A 155 21.67 10.44 -2.91
CA ARG A 155 22.87 11.07 -2.36
C ARG A 155 23.53 12.04 -3.34
N LYS A 156 23.47 11.74 -4.64
CA LYS A 156 24.03 12.56 -5.72
C LYS A 156 23.16 13.77 -6.03
N ASP A 157 21.84 13.57 -6.09
CA ASP A 157 20.90 14.55 -6.66
C ASP A 157 20.11 15.32 -5.58
N ARG A 158 20.27 14.96 -4.29
CA ARG A 158 19.57 15.61 -3.19
C ARG A 158 19.79 17.13 -3.14
N PRO A 159 18.73 17.91 -2.86
CA PRO A 159 18.84 19.36 -2.75
C PRO A 159 19.62 19.81 -1.50
N ASN A 160 19.68 18.99 -0.46
CA ASN A 160 20.41 19.25 0.78
C ASN A 160 20.73 17.93 1.51
N TYR A 161 21.52 18.01 2.59
CA TYR A 161 22.00 16.84 3.33
C TYR A 161 20.93 16.13 4.17
N LEU A 162 19.76 16.75 4.41
CA LEU A 162 18.66 16.16 5.16
C LEU A 162 17.94 15.10 4.33
N VAL A 163 17.85 15.32 3.01
CA VAL A 163 17.23 14.35 2.09
C VAL A 163 18.13 13.11 1.98
N ARG A 164 17.55 11.99 2.37
CA ARG A 164 18.11 10.64 2.33
C ARG A 164 16.98 9.65 2.10
N ALA A 165 17.30 8.50 1.54
CA ALA A 165 16.40 7.36 1.47
C ALA A 165 16.89 6.30 2.45
N GLU A 166 15.99 5.76 3.25
CA GLU A 166 16.23 4.64 4.14
C GLU A 166 15.29 3.50 3.76
N PHE A 167 15.83 2.29 3.72
CA PHE A 167 15.11 1.10 3.27
C PHE A 167 14.98 0.14 4.44
N GLN A 168 13.74 -0.19 4.81
CA GLN A 168 13.45 -1.06 5.94
C GLN A 168 12.61 -2.25 5.49
N ARG A 169 13.11 -3.46 5.71
CA ARG A 169 12.35 -4.68 5.46
C ARG A 169 11.47 -4.99 6.66
N VAL A 170 10.18 -4.69 6.54
CA VAL A 170 9.20 -4.85 7.63
C VAL A 170 8.52 -6.21 7.61
N ALA A 171 8.46 -6.84 6.43
CA ALA A 171 8.04 -8.22 6.26
C ALA A 171 8.68 -8.83 4.99
N LEU A 172 8.84 -10.13 4.88
CA LEU A 172 8.82 -11.13 5.93
C LEU A 172 10.24 -11.35 6.49
N THR A 173 10.38 -11.39 7.82
CA THR A 173 11.65 -11.65 8.54
C THR A 173 11.66 -13.04 9.17
N GLU A 174 12.85 -13.59 9.45
CA GLU A 174 12.99 -14.91 10.11
C GLU A 174 12.22 -14.99 11.44
N ASP A 175 12.35 -13.96 12.28
CA ASP A 175 11.63 -13.87 13.55
C ASP A 175 10.11 -13.94 13.38
N GLN A 176 9.57 -13.32 12.32
CA GLN A 176 8.15 -13.40 12.00
C GLN A 176 7.75 -14.80 11.51
N VAL A 177 8.58 -15.46 10.69
CA VAL A 177 8.35 -16.85 10.26
C VAL A 177 8.22 -17.78 11.47
N ILE A 178 9.15 -17.67 12.42
CA ILE A 178 9.16 -18.47 13.66
C ILE A 178 7.97 -18.11 14.55
N ARG A 179 7.75 -16.80 14.81
CA ARG A 179 6.69 -16.31 15.70
C ARG A 179 5.30 -16.73 15.25
N TYR A 180 5.02 -16.63 13.95
CA TYR A 180 3.72 -16.96 13.39
C TYR A 180 3.59 -18.42 12.95
N ARG A 181 4.65 -19.24 13.12
CA ARG A 181 4.70 -20.66 12.73
C ARG A 181 4.27 -20.85 11.28
N LEU A 182 4.81 -20.03 10.39
CA LEU A 182 4.41 -20.02 8.99
C LEU A 182 4.90 -21.29 8.28
N PRO A 183 4.14 -21.81 7.30
CA PRO A 183 4.59 -22.91 6.48
C PRO A 183 5.82 -22.49 5.67
N THR A 184 6.88 -23.27 5.80
CA THR A 184 8.14 -23.07 5.13
C THR A 184 8.43 -24.17 4.12
N ALA A 185 9.23 -23.85 3.10
CA ALA A 185 9.71 -24.82 2.12
C ALA A 185 11.24 -24.74 2.00
N LEU A 186 11.91 -25.82 1.63
CA LEU A 186 13.34 -25.78 1.32
C LEU A 186 13.58 -24.97 0.03
N ALA A 187 14.55 -24.07 0.04
CA ALA A 187 14.97 -23.32 -1.14
C ALA A 187 15.37 -24.30 -2.27
N LYS A 188 14.92 -24.04 -3.51
CA LYS A 188 15.26 -24.90 -4.66
C LYS A 188 16.78 -24.88 -4.91
N ALA A 189 17.40 -26.06 -4.91
CA ALA A 189 18.85 -26.25 -5.07
C ALA A 189 19.45 -25.73 -6.40
N THR A 190 18.63 -25.38 -7.39
CA THR A 190 19.07 -24.88 -8.71
C THR A 190 19.27 -23.37 -8.77
N ASP A 191 18.93 -22.61 -7.73
CA ASP A 191 19.23 -21.17 -7.74
C ASP A 191 20.70 -20.93 -7.36
N SER A 192 21.48 -20.39 -8.29
CA SER A 192 22.87 -19.99 -8.05
C SER A 192 23.03 -18.99 -6.89
N ARG A 193 21.94 -18.27 -6.55
CA ARG A 193 21.85 -17.31 -5.44
C ARG A 193 21.63 -18.00 -4.07
N ALA A 194 21.22 -19.27 -4.05
CA ALA A 194 21.04 -20.05 -2.83
C ALA A 194 22.35 -20.50 -2.17
N LYS A 195 23.52 -20.29 -2.80
CA LYS A 195 24.81 -20.73 -2.24
C LYS A 195 25.19 -20.04 -0.93
N ALA A 196 24.65 -18.84 -0.66
CA ALA A 196 24.86 -18.11 0.59
C ALA A 196 23.70 -18.27 1.60
N TRP A 197 22.64 -18.99 1.21
CA TRP A 197 21.41 -19.12 1.99
C TRP A 197 21.23 -20.54 2.50
N THR A 198 21.44 -20.73 3.79
CA THR A 198 21.06 -21.94 4.52
C THR A 198 19.73 -21.67 5.20
N GLY A 199 18.61 -21.91 4.52
CA GLY A 199 17.33 -21.58 5.12
C GLY A 199 16.10 -22.03 4.34
N GLU A 200 15.01 -22.09 5.10
CA GLU A 200 13.64 -22.23 4.65
C GLU A 200 13.15 -20.94 3.97
N THR A 201 12.33 -21.06 2.92
CA THR A 201 11.67 -19.94 2.24
C THR A 201 10.22 -19.84 2.67
N CYS A 202 9.71 -18.63 2.81
CA CYS A 202 8.31 -18.39 3.15
C CYS A 202 7.74 -17.25 2.30
N GLN A 203 6.54 -17.47 1.75
CA GLN A 203 5.84 -16.48 0.95
C GLN A 203 5.11 -15.49 1.87
N LEU A 204 5.06 -14.22 1.48
CA LEU A 204 4.36 -13.18 2.22
C LEU A 204 2.86 -13.52 2.38
N GLU A 205 2.26 -14.19 1.40
CA GLU A 205 0.87 -14.68 1.42
C GLU A 205 0.60 -15.73 2.51
N ALA A 206 1.64 -16.29 3.14
CA ALA A 206 1.48 -17.17 4.29
C ALA A 206 0.97 -16.43 5.55
N LEU A 207 1.22 -15.12 5.64
CA LEU A 207 0.64 -14.30 6.68
C LEU A 207 -0.86 -14.07 6.42
N THR A 208 -1.64 -14.08 7.50
CA THR A 208 -3.05 -13.69 7.43
C THR A 208 -3.20 -12.20 7.17
N PRO A 209 -4.33 -11.76 6.59
CA PRO A 209 -4.54 -10.35 6.32
C PRO A 209 -4.44 -9.43 7.55
N ALA A 210 -4.88 -9.92 8.71
CA ALA A 210 -4.77 -9.20 9.97
C ALA A 210 -3.30 -9.03 10.40
N GLN A 211 -2.48 -10.09 10.33
CA GLN A 211 -1.06 -10.00 10.67
C GLN A 211 -0.31 -9.00 9.78
N ILE A 212 -0.59 -9.00 8.48
CA ILE A 212 0.02 -8.03 7.54
C ILE A 212 -0.40 -6.60 7.88
N ALA A 213 -1.68 -6.41 8.22
CA ALA A 213 -2.18 -5.10 8.63
C ALA A 213 -1.48 -4.61 9.91
N ASP A 214 -1.38 -5.46 10.93
CA ASP A 214 -0.72 -5.12 12.20
C ASP A 214 0.76 -4.79 12.01
N ILE A 215 1.48 -5.59 11.21
CA ILE A 215 2.91 -5.36 10.90
C ILE A 215 3.08 -4.01 10.19
N LEU A 216 2.27 -3.76 9.16
CA LEU A 216 2.37 -2.54 8.37
C LEU A 216 1.98 -1.30 9.18
N GLU A 217 0.89 -1.38 9.95
CA GLU A 217 0.42 -0.29 10.79
C GLU A 217 1.44 0.07 11.86
N THR A 218 2.04 -0.93 12.53
CA THR A 218 3.11 -0.71 13.50
C THR A 218 4.29 0.01 12.86
N ALA A 219 4.77 -0.49 11.71
CA ALA A 219 5.91 0.11 11.03
C ALA A 219 5.66 1.54 10.53
N ILE A 220 4.42 1.85 10.12
CA ILE A 220 4.03 3.23 9.78
C ILE A 220 4.06 4.10 11.03
N ASN A 221 3.40 3.67 12.11
CA ASN A 221 3.27 4.43 13.35
C ASN A 221 4.62 4.72 14.01
N ASP A 222 5.60 3.81 13.91
CA ASP A 222 6.97 4.02 14.41
C ASP A 222 7.67 5.24 13.79
N HIS A 223 7.20 5.73 12.64
CA HIS A 223 7.77 6.87 11.92
C HIS A 223 6.87 8.12 11.94
N LEU A 224 5.70 8.04 12.57
CA LEU A 224 4.77 9.16 12.64
C LEU A 224 5.01 9.99 13.90
N ASP A 225 4.95 11.31 13.74
CA ASP A 225 4.71 12.24 14.83
C ASP A 225 3.21 12.23 15.14
N GLU A 226 2.85 11.58 16.24
CA GLU A 226 1.47 11.40 16.70
C GLU A 226 0.79 12.76 17.01
N GLU A 227 1.51 13.70 17.63
CA GLU A 227 0.95 15.02 17.93
C GLU A 227 0.67 15.82 16.65
N GLN A 228 1.54 15.72 15.66
CA GLN A 228 1.33 16.33 14.35
C GLN A 228 0.18 15.66 13.59
N LEU A 229 0.07 14.33 13.66
CA LEU A 229 -1.02 13.57 13.05
C LEU A 229 -2.38 14.00 13.60
N ILE A 230 -2.51 14.10 14.93
CA ILE A 230 -3.74 14.56 15.58
C ILE A 230 -4.08 15.99 15.15
N ARG A 231 -3.09 16.89 15.08
CA ARG A 231 -3.29 18.26 14.60
C ARG A 231 -3.79 18.30 13.15
N ASP A 232 -3.22 17.50 12.25
CA ASP A 232 -3.65 17.43 10.85
C ASP A 232 -5.06 16.83 10.70
N GLN A 233 -5.45 15.87 11.54
CA GLN A 233 -6.81 15.30 11.55
C GLN A 233 -7.85 16.32 12.02
N VAL A 234 -7.54 17.12 13.05
CA VAL A 234 -8.41 18.23 13.49
C VAL A 234 -8.53 19.30 12.40
N ALA A 235 -7.41 19.65 11.76
CA ALA A 235 -7.40 20.60 10.65
C ALA A 235 -8.23 20.11 9.46
N GLU A 236 -8.13 18.81 9.12
CA GLU A 236 -8.95 18.23 8.05
C GLU A 236 -10.45 18.39 8.31
N GLU A 237 -10.91 18.17 9.55
CA GLU A 237 -12.34 18.32 9.87
C GLU A 237 -12.81 19.75 9.66
N LEU A 238 -12.04 20.73 10.16
CA LEU A 238 -12.34 22.16 9.98
C LEU A 238 -12.33 22.55 8.51
N GLU A 239 -11.31 22.14 7.75
CA GLU A 239 -11.21 22.38 6.31
C GLU A 239 -12.39 21.77 5.55
N ARG A 240 -12.83 20.57 5.92
CA ARG A 240 -13.97 19.88 5.31
C ARG A 240 -15.30 20.58 5.60
N GLU A 241 -15.51 21.02 6.84
CA GLU A 241 -16.69 21.80 7.24
C GLU A 241 -16.76 23.13 6.48
N ASP A 242 -15.66 23.85 6.39
CA ASP A 242 -15.59 25.13 5.68
C ASP A 242 -15.80 24.96 4.17
N LEU A 243 -15.16 23.97 3.54
CA LEU A 243 -15.38 23.65 2.12
C LEU A 243 -16.85 23.30 1.85
N THR A 244 -17.47 22.53 2.74
CA THR A 244 -18.88 22.17 2.62
C THR A 244 -19.78 23.40 2.76
N ARG A 245 -19.50 24.29 3.72
CA ARG A 245 -20.25 25.53 3.92
C ARG A 245 -20.14 26.48 2.72
N LEU A 246 -18.92 26.67 2.21
CA LEU A 246 -18.66 27.53 1.04
C LEU A 246 -19.45 27.07 -0.17
N LEU A 247 -19.49 25.76 -0.45
CA LEU A 247 -20.16 25.23 -1.64
C LEU A 247 -21.70 25.15 -1.50
N ILE A 248 -22.24 25.26 -0.29
CA ILE A 248 -23.69 25.43 -0.07
C ILE A 248 -24.11 26.89 -0.35
N GLY A 249 -23.31 27.87 0.05
CA GLY A 249 -23.61 29.31 -0.08
C GLY A 249 -23.58 29.89 -1.51
N VAL A 250 -23.04 29.15 -2.48
CA VAL A 250 -22.87 29.61 -3.88
C VAL A 250 -24.14 29.46 -4.74
N ALA A 251 -25.26 28.98 -4.17
CA ALA A 251 -26.52 28.77 -4.89
C ALA A 251 -27.59 29.87 -4.63
N GLN A 252 -27.19 31.14 -4.53
CA GLN A 252 -28.11 32.28 -4.49
C GLN A 252 -27.94 33.19 -5.70
#